data_AF-A0AAE0C249-F1
#
_entry.id   AF-A0AAE0C249-F1
#
_cell.length_a   1.000
_cell.length_b   1.000
_cell.length_c   1.000
_cell.angle_alpha   90.00
_cell.angle_beta   90.00
_cell.angle_gamma   90.00
#
_symmetry.space_group_name_H-M   'P 1'
#
loop_
_entity.id
_entity.type
_entity.pdbx_description
1 polymer ?
#
loop_
_entity_poly.entity_id
_entity_poly.type
_entity_poly.pdbx_seq_one_letter_code
_entity_poly.pdbx_strand_id
1 'polypeptide(L)'
;MAPEGSAYGQPWNEKYRPKVITDVSHQDAVVSTLQEAMKTNNVPHLLFYGPPGTGKTTTALAMVQELYGPTLVKSRVMELNASDERGINVVRHKIKQFAATAVGQGAPGYPSPPYKVIILDESDSMTTDAQNALRRTMELYTKVTRFVLICNYVSRIIEPIASRCAKFRFKPLGEESISDRITSICQKEGVVMEEGAMEALGSACGGDMRKAISHLQSAVRLFGAPLLC
;
A
#
# COMPACT_ATOMS: atom_id res chain seq x y z
N MET A 1 -28.86 21.76 14.98
CA MET A 1 -29.11 20.72 13.96
C MET A 1 -27.77 20.43 13.30
N ALA A 2 -27.02 19.47 13.85
CA ALA A 2 -25.71 19.08 13.33
C ALA A 2 -25.90 18.09 12.18
N PRO A 3 -25.09 18.13 11.11
CA PRO A 3 -25.32 17.32 9.93
C PRO A 3 -24.99 15.84 10.21
N GLU A 4 -25.82 14.98 9.64
CA GLU A 4 -25.80 13.53 9.75
C GLU A 4 -24.53 12.91 9.15
N GLY A 5 -23.93 11.96 9.88
CA GLY A 5 -22.77 11.17 9.45
C GLY A 5 -21.58 11.26 10.40
N SER A 6 -21.73 10.81 11.66
CA SER A 6 -20.68 10.86 12.67
C SER A 6 -19.44 10.05 12.26
N ALA A 7 -18.35 10.72 11.92
CA ALA A 7 -17.00 10.15 11.74
C ALA A 7 -16.35 9.71 13.09
N TYR A 8 -17.16 9.33 14.08
CA TYR A 8 -16.72 8.83 15.37
C TYR A 8 -16.35 7.36 15.25
N GLY A 9 -15.05 7.06 15.17
CA GLY A 9 -14.54 5.68 15.36
C GLY A 9 -13.58 5.15 14.29
N GLN A 10 -13.36 5.86 13.17
CA GLN A 10 -12.45 5.37 12.14
C GLN A 10 -10.99 5.32 12.67
N PRO A 11 -10.28 4.18 12.49
CA PRO A 11 -8.85 4.10 12.80
C PRO A 11 -8.05 5.16 12.04
N TRP A 12 -7.14 5.85 12.73
CA TRP A 12 -6.33 6.92 12.13
C TRP A 12 -5.40 6.41 11.02
N ASN A 13 -5.00 5.14 11.10
CA ASN A 13 -4.26 4.45 10.04
C ASN A 13 -4.98 4.51 8.68
N GLU A 14 -6.31 4.44 8.68
CA GLU A 14 -7.11 4.51 7.45
C GLU A 14 -7.49 5.95 7.10
N LYS A 15 -7.90 6.74 8.10
CA LYS A 15 -8.28 8.15 7.92
C LYS A 15 -7.16 8.96 7.29
N TYR A 16 -5.92 8.70 7.71
CA TYR A 16 -4.72 9.39 7.25
C TYR A 16 -3.88 8.52 6.30
N ARG A 17 -4.45 7.51 5.65
CA ARG A 17 -3.73 6.76 4.61
C ARG A 17 -3.43 7.69 3.43
N PRO A 18 -2.15 7.86 3.01
CA PRO A 18 -1.80 8.61 1.80
C PRO A 18 -2.61 8.15 0.58
N LYS A 19 -3.12 9.12 -0.19
CA LYS A 19 -3.91 8.87 -1.42
C LYS A 19 -3.12 9.10 -2.69
N VAL A 20 -2.01 9.83 -2.58
CA VAL A 20 -1.09 10.20 -3.66
C VAL A 20 0.28 9.63 -3.32
N ILE A 21 1.03 9.21 -4.34
CA ILE A 21 2.33 8.57 -4.18
C ILE A 21 3.37 9.53 -3.58
N THR A 22 3.22 10.84 -3.83
CA THR A 22 4.04 11.91 -3.26
C THR A 22 3.85 12.07 -1.77
N ASP A 23 2.72 11.64 -1.23
CA ASP A 23 2.39 11.76 0.19
C ASP A 23 2.96 10.58 1.01
N VAL A 24 3.62 9.62 0.35
CA VAL A 24 4.31 8.51 1.00
C VAL A 24 5.69 8.98 1.46
N SER A 25 5.85 9.14 2.76
CA SER A 25 7.06 9.68 3.39
C SER A 25 8.33 8.89 3.04
N HIS A 26 9.39 9.61 2.65
CA HIS A 26 10.80 9.19 2.70
C HIS A 26 11.16 7.87 1.98
N GLN A 27 10.43 7.56 0.90
CA GLN A 27 10.80 6.51 -0.05
C GLN A 27 11.14 7.13 -1.40
N ASP A 28 11.90 8.23 -1.42
CA ASP A 28 12.06 9.13 -2.57
C ASP A 28 12.55 8.40 -3.83
N ALA A 29 13.50 7.48 -3.68
CA ALA A 29 14.01 6.68 -4.80
C ALA A 29 12.96 5.73 -5.40
N VAL A 30 12.08 5.17 -4.55
CA VAL A 30 10.98 4.30 -4.99
C VAL A 30 9.92 5.15 -5.67
N VAL A 31 9.53 6.27 -5.04
CA VAL A 31 8.50 7.18 -5.55
C VAL A 31 8.91 7.78 -6.89
N SER A 32 10.14 8.26 -7.04
CA SER A 32 10.63 8.85 -8.28
C SER A 32 10.60 7.86 -9.44
N THR A 33 11.13 6.65 -9.21
CA THR A 33 11.15 5.58 -10.21
C THR A 33 9.74 5.15 -10.61
N LEU A 34 8.81 5.05 -9.65
CA LEU A 34 7.42 4.71 -9.93
C LEU A 34 6.71 5.82 -10.72
N GLN A 35 6.96 7.09 -10.39
CA GLN A 35 6.40 8.22 -11.13
C GLN A 35 6.86 8.23 -12.59
N GLU A 36 8.14 7.94 -12.85
CA GLU A 36 8.64 7.80 -14.22
C GLU A 36 8.00 6.63 -14.97
N ALA A 37 7.85 5.47 -14.31
CA ALA A 37 7.18 4.31 -14.89
C ALA A 37 5.69 4.58 -15.20
N MET A 38 5.02 5.39 -14.37
CA MET A 38 3.63 5.79 -14.60
C MET A 38 3.51 6.76 -15.79
N LYS A 39 4.45 7.71 -15.95
CA LYS A 39 4.47 8.64 -17.10
C LYS A 39 4.58 7.92 -18.44
N THR A 40 5.32 6.81 -18.47
CA THR A 40 5.49 6.00 -19.70
C THR A 40 4.33 5.03 -19.96
N ASN A 41 3.31 4.99 -19.09
CA ASN A 41 2.17 4.07 -19.16
C ASN A 41 2.59 2.59 -19.31
N ASN A 42 3.80 2.23 -18.84
CA ASN A 42 4.35 0.90 -18.97
C ASN A 42 4.98 0.44 -17.65
N VAL A 43 4.17 0.36 -16.60
CA VAL A 43 4.62 -0.09 -15.27
C VAL A 43 4.86 -1.60 -15.27
N PRO A 44 6.09 -2.11 -15.09
CA PRO A 44 6.38 -3.55 -15.09
C PRO A 44 5.64 -4.27 -13.94
N HIS A 45 5.77 -5.60 -13.85
CA HIS A 45 5.39 -6.26 -12.60
C HIS A 45 6.26 -5.72 -11.46
N LEU A 46 5.67 -5.47 -10.30
CA LEU A 46 6.33 -4.84 -9.16
C LEU A 46 6.40 -5.81 -7.99
N LEU A 47 7.51 -5.77 -7.26
CA LEU A 47 7.71 -6.50 -6.01
C LEU A 47 8.15 -5.52 -4.92
N PHE A 48 7.24 -5.20 -4.01
CA PHE A 48 7.46 -4.32 -2.88
C PHE A 48 7.80 -5.15 -1.65
N TYR A 49 8.97 -4.93 -1.07
CA TYR A 49 9.42 -5.70 0.09
C TYR A 49 10.11 -4.84 1.14
N GLY A 50 9.96 -5.22 2.41
CA GLY A 50 10.54 -4.49 3.52
C GLY A 50 9.73 -4.65 4.81
N PRO A 51 10.18 -4.04 5.93
CA PRO A 51 9.51 -4.13 7.22
C PRO A 51 8.03 -3.67 7.19
N PRO A 52 7.20 -4.11 8.15
CA PRO A 52 5.83 -3.62 8.28
C PRO A 52 5.80 -2.10 8.53
N GLY A 53 4.68 -1.46 8.20
CA GLY A 53 4.49 -0.04 8.47
C GLY A 53 5.31 0.95 7.63
N THR A 54 6.04 0.47 6.62
CA THR A 54 6.90 1.29 5.74
C THR A 54 6.20 1.88 4.53
N GLY A 55 4.90 1.62 4.35
CA GLY A 55 4.08 2.22 3.29
C GLY A 55 3.88 1.37 2.02
N LYS A 56 4.34 0.12 1.97
CA LYS A 56 4.22 -0.77 0.78
C LYS A 56 2.81 -0.81 0.15
N THR A 57 1.81 -1.21 0.94
CA THR A 57 0.41 -1.31 0.49
C THR A 57 -0.15 0.06 0.11
N THR A 58 0.16 1.08 0.92
CA THR A 58 -0.23 2.46 0.65
C THR A 58 0.30 2.96 -0.70
N THR A 59 1.58 2.71 -1.01
CA THR A 59 2.20 3.08 -2.28
C THR A 59 1.52 2.38 -3.46
N ALA A 60 1.23 1.09 -3.34
CA ALA A 60 0.55 0.33 -4.38
C ALA A 60 -0.85 0.89 -4.67
N LEU A 61 -1.61 1.19 -3.61
CA LEU A 61 -2.96 1.75 -3.72
C LEU A 61 -2.96 3.18 -4.26
N ALA A 62 -2.05 4.04 -3.80
CA ALA A 62 -1.89 5.39 -4.32
C ALA A 62 -1.53 5.38 -5.81
N MET A 63 -0.61 4.50 -6.21
CA MET A 63 -0.21 4.34 -7.61
C MET A 63 -1.41 3.98 -8.51
N VAL A 64 -2.22 2.99 -8.12
CA VAL A 64 -3.38 2.60 -8.93
C VAL A 64 -4.49 3.65 -8.92
N GLN A 65 -4.64 4.40 -7.81
CA GLN A 65 -5.57 5.51 -7.72
C GLN A 65 -5.19 6.63 -8.70
N GLU A 66 -3.90 6.93 -8.84
CA GLU A 66 -3.41 7.91 -9.81
C GLU A 66 -3.48 7.41 -11.26
N LEU A 67 -3.24 6.13 -11.52
CA LEU A 67 -3.31 5.56 -12.87
C LEU A 67 -4.73 5.50 -13.43
N TYR A 68 -5.70 5.13 -12.60
CA TYR A 68 -7.05 4.77 -13.04
C TYR A 68 -8.14 5.73 -12.53
N GLY A 69 -7.87 6.50 -11.49
CA GLY A 69 -8.86 7.36 -10.86
C GLY A 69 -9.98 6.61 -10.15
N PRO A 70 -10.90 7.32 -9.49
CA PRO A 70 -11.93 6.72 -8.65
C PRO A 70 -12.92 5.83 -9.42
N THR A 71 -13.09 6.08 -10.72
CA THR A 71 -14.03 5.37 -11.57
C THR A 71 -13.48 4.02 -12.03
N LEU A 72 -12.25 3.99 -12.58
CA LEU A 72 -11.73 2.76 -13.18
C LEU A 72 -11.06 1.83 -12.17
N VAL A 73 -10.62 2.32 -11.01
CA VAL A 73 -10.00 1.47 -9.96
C VAL A 73 -10.88 0.25 -9.65
N LYS A 74 -12.19 0.43 -9.48
CA LYS A 74 -13.12 -0.69 -9.18
C LYS A 74 -13.19 -1.77 -10.25
N SER A 75 -12.90 -1.42 -11.51
CA SER A 75 -12.98 -2.34 -12.66
C SER A 75 -11.62 -2.88 -13.10
N ARG A 76 -10.54 -2.12 -12.87
CA ARG A 76 -9.19 -2.41 -13.35
C ARG A 76 -8.22 -2.85 -12.27
N VAL A 77 -8.61 -2.75 -11.00
CA VAL A 77 -7.78 -3.15 -9.87
C VAL A 77 -8.46 -4.27 -9.11
N MET A 78 -7.71 -5.32 -8.81
CA MET A 78 -8.09 -6.36 -7.87
C MET A 78 -7.04 -6.40 -6.75
N GLU A 79 -7.45 -6.07 -5.53
CA GLU A 79 -6.63 -6.24 -4.33
C GLU A 79 -7.04 -7.54 -3.63
N LEU A 80 -6.06 -8.38 -3.30
CA LEU A 80 -6.26 -9.59 -2.51
C LEU A 80 -5.22 -9.61 -1.39
N ASN A 81 -5.67 -9.90 -0.16
CA ASN A 81 -4.77 -10.23 0.93
C ASN A 81 -4.46 -11.74 0.86
N ALA A 82 -3.21 -12.09 0.57
CA ALA A 82 -2.83 -13.48 0.34
C ALA A 82 -2.83 -14.32 1.62
N SER A 83 -2.81 -13.72 2.82
CA SER A 83 -2.94 -14.45 4.09
C SER A 83 -4.37 -14.89 4.41
N ASP A 84 -5.37 -14.14 3.95
CA ASP A 84 -6.78 -14.51 4.06
C ASP A 84 -7.19 -15.46 2.92
N GLU A 85 -6.67 -15.20 1.71
CA GLU A 85 -6.99 -15.92 0.48
C GLU A 85 -5.90 -16.95 0.07
N ARG A 86 -5.35 -17.67 1.06
CA ARG A 86 -4.20 -18.61 0.91
C ARG A 86 -4.39 -19.77 -0.07
N GLY A 87 -5.62 -20.04 -0.49
CA GLY A 87 -5.94 -21.21 -1.29
C GLY A 87 -5.36 -21.12 -2.70
N ILE A 88 -4.68 -22.19 -3.15
CA ILE A 88 -4.29 -22.36 -4.56
C ILE A 88 -5.45 -22.14 -5.54
N ASN A 89 -6.68 -22.39 -5.09
CA ASN A 89 -7.92 -22.17 -5.84
C ASN A 89 -8.16 -20.69 -6.16
N VAL A 90 -7.79 -19.78 -5.25
CA VAL A 90 -7.92 -18.33 -5.50
C VAL A 90 -7.04 -17.92 -6.68
N VAL A 91 -5.79 -18.40 -6.71
CA VAL A 91 -4.88 -18.12 -7.82
C VAL A 91 -5.38 -18.75 -9.12
N ARG A 92 -5.80 -20.02 -9.07
CA ARG A 92 -6.20 -20.78 -10.26
C ARG A 92 -7.52 -20.29 -10.87
N HIS A 93 -8.42 -19.76 -10.06
CA HIS A 93 -9.75 -19.33 -10.51
C HIS A 93 -9.89 -17.81 -10.47
N LYS A 94 -9.92 -17.19 -9.29
CA LYS A 94 -10.24 -15.76 -9.11
C LYS A 94 -9.23 -14.86 -9.83
N ILE A 95 -7.93 -15.04 -9.57
CA ILE A 95 -6.86 -14.25 -10.22
C ILE A 95 -6.86 -14.50 -11.72
N LYS A 96 -6.93 -15.77 -12.15
CA LYS A 96 -6.94 -16.13 -13.57
C LYS A 96 -8.13 -15.51 -14.32
N GLN A 97 -9.32 -15.57 -13.75
CA GLN A 97 -10.54 -15.03 -14.35
C GLN A 97 -10.46 -13.50 -14.48
N PHE A 98 -10.00 -12.82 -13.43
CA PHE A 98 -9.80 -11.37 -13.50
C PHE A 98 -8.72 -11.01 -14.52
N ALA A 99 -7.58 -11.71 -14.54
CA ALA A 99 -6.50 -11.47 -15.50
C ALA A 99 -6.94 -11.68 -16.96
N ALA A 100 -7.83 -12.66 -17.22
CA ALA A 100 -8.35 -12.97 -18.55
C ALA A 100 -9.42 -11.98 -19.07
N THR A 101 -10.03 -11.17 -18.20
CA THR A 101 -11.12 -10.24 -18.58
C THR A 101 -10.61 -9.17 -19.57
N ALA A 102 -11.44 -8.70 -20.50
CA ALA A 102 -11.04 -7.63 -21.41
C ALA A 102 -10.79 -6.30 -20.67
N VAL A 103 -9.84 -5.50 -21.16
CA VAL A 103 -9.57 -4.15 -20.64
C VAL A 103 -10.52 -3.18 -21.34
N GLY A 104 -11.37 -2.50 -20.58
CA GLY A 104 -12.30 -1.48 -21.12
C GLY A 104 -11.59 -0.20 -21.58
N GLN A 105 -12.36 0.78 -22.07
CA GLN A 105 -11.82 2.08 -22.46
C GLN A 105 -11.28 2.87 -21.26
N GLY A 106 -10.37 3.81 -21.52
CA GLY A 106 -9.81 4.70 -20.51
C GLY A 106 -10.83 5.74 -20.02
N ALA A 107 -10.51 6.40 -18.91
CA ALA A 107 -11.32 7.50 -18.38
C ALA A 107 -10.61 8.83 -18.64
N PRO A 108 -11.35 9.89 -19.02
CA PRO A 108 -10.77 11.22 -19.17
C PRO A 108 -10.22 11.72 -17.83
N GLY A 109 -9.07 12.41 -17.87
CA GLY A 109 -8.42 12.98 -16.68
C GLY A 109 -7.45 12.05 -15.94
N TYR A 110 -7.28 10.79 -16.38
CA TYR A 110 -6.33 9.84 -15.81
C TYR A 110 -5.55 9.09 -16.90
N PRO A 111 -4.27 8.69 -16.66
CA PRO A 111 -3.44 8.02 -17.67
C PRO A 111 -4.07 6.77 -18.29
N SER A 112 -4.81 6.00 -17.47
CA SER A 112 -5.65 4.87 -17.89
C SER A 112 -4.94 3.86 -18.82
N PRO A 113 -3.74 3.36 -18.47
CA PRO A 113 -2.96 2.47 -19.35
C PRO A 113 -3.74 1.20 -19.75
N PRO A 114 -3.43 0.57 -20.91
CA PRO A 114 -4.21 -0.52 -21.48
C PRO A 114 -3.98 -1.89 -20.80
N TYR A 115 -3.82 -1.88 -19.48
CA TYR A 115 -3.72 -3.07 -18.64
C TYR A 115 -4.49 -2.87 -17.33
N LYS A 116 -4.76 -3.97 -16.63
CA LYS A 116 -5.28 -4.03 -15.26
C LYS A 116 -4.15 -4.24 -14.28
N VAL A 117 -4.40 -4.00 -13.00
CA VAL A 117 -3.45 -4.28 -11.91
C VAL A 117 -4.07 -5.27 -10.92
N ILE A 118 -3.29 -6.28 -10.53
CA ILE A 118 -3.61 -7.17 -9.42
C ILE A 118 -2.60 -6.90 -8.31
N ILE A 119 -3.10 -6.47 -7.15
CA ILE A 119 -2.30 -6.25 -5.94
C ILE A 119 -2.48 -7.47 -5.05
N LEU A 120 -1.37 -8.11 -4.70
CA LEU A 120 -1.31 -9.27 -3.81
C LEU A 120 -0.54 -8.87 -2.55
N ASP A 121 -1.27 -8.53 -1.49
CA ASP A 121 -0.65 -8.21 -0.21
C ASP A 121 -0.26 -9.49 0.55
N GLU A 122 0.77 -9.40 1.39
CA GLU A 122 1.31 -10.52 2.16
C GLU A 122 1.65 -11.77 1.32
N SER A 123 2.20 -11.55 0.12
CA SER A 123 2.57 -12.59 -0.85
C SER A 123 3.58 -13.61 -0.31
N ASP A 124 4.34 -13.27 0.73
CA ASP A 124 5.23 -14.18 1.45
C ASP A 124 4.49 -15.27 2.25
N SER A 125 3.18 -15.10 2.47
CA SER A 125 2.30 -16.11 3.09
C SER A 125 1.76 -17.14 2.09
N MET A 126 2.00 -16.98 0.78
CA MET A 126 1.54 -17.91 -0.25
C MET A 126 2.35 -19.21 -0.24
N THR A 127 1.66 -20.34 -0.45
CA THR A 127 2.33 -21.63 -0.67
C THR A 127 3.11 -21.63 -1.99
N THR A 128 4.16 -22.44 -2.07
CA THR A 128 4.97 -22.61 -3.28
C THR A 128 4.14 -23.00 -4.49
N ASP A 129 3.12 -23.85 -4.31
CA ASP A 129 2.23 -24.27 -5.40
C ASP A 129 1.34 -23.12 -5.90
N ALA A 130 0.85 -22.27 -5.00
CA ALA A 130 0.11 -21.07 -5.35
C ALA A 130 0.99 -20.09 -6.12
N GLN A 131 2.25 -19.89 -5.70
CA GLN A 131 3.22 -19.07 -6.42
C GLN A 131 3.54 -19.65 -7.81
N ASN A 132 3.72 -20.97 -7.94
CA ASN A 132 3.93 -21.62 -9.23
C ASN A 132 2.73 -21.44 -10.19
N ALA A 133 1.50 -21.51 -9.68
CA ALA A 133 0.30 -21.21 -10.46
C ALA A 133 0.22 -19.73 -10.86
N LEU A 134 0.61 -18.83 -9.95
CA LEU A 134 0.63 -17.39 -10.19
C LEU A 134 1.63 -17.04 -11.29
N ARG A 135 2.84 -17.59 -11.25
CA ARG A 135 3.88 -17.40 -12.28
C ARG A 135 3.34 -17.65 -13.70
N ARG A 136 2.63 -18.76 -13.92
CA ARG A 136 2.03 -19.08 -15.24
C ARG A 136 1.01 -18.03 -15.67
N THR A 137 0.23 -17.52 -14.71
CA THR A 137 -0.77 -16.48 -14.95
C THR A 137 -0.11 -15.15 -15.30
N MET A 138 0.99 -14.80 -14.61
CA MET A 138 1.80 -13.61 -14.91
C MET A 138 2.36 -13.65 -16.34
N GLU A 139 2.91 -14.80 -16.75
CA GLU A 139 3.47 -15.00 -18.10
C GLU A 139 2.38 -14.90 -19.18
N LEU A 140 1.22 -15.55 -18.98
CA LEU A 140 0.15 -15.61 -19.97
C LEU A 140 -0.52 -14.25 -20.22
N TYR A 141 -0.73 -13.45 -19.16
CA TYR A 141 -1.52 -12.22 -19.22
C TYR A 141 -0.69 -10.93 -19.11
N THR A 142 0.63 -10.99 -19.22
CA THR A 142 1.53 -9.82 -19.05
C THR A 142 1.18 -8.61 -19.93
N LYS A 143 0.62 -8.85 -21.12
CA LYS A 143 0.19 -7.79 -22.06
C LYS A 143 -0.97 -6.95 -21.54
N VAL A 144 -1.85 -7.53 -20.73
CA VAL A 144 -3.13 -6.92 -20.31
C VAL A 144 -3.29 -6.83 -18.80
N THR A 145 -2.40 -7.43 -18.03
CA THR A 145 -2.44 -7.46 -16.56
C THR A 145 -1.03 -7.29 -15.99
N ARG A 146 -0.87 -6.36 -15.04
CA ARG A 146 0.35 -6.17 -14.25
C ARG A 146 0.09 -6.60 -12.81
N PHE A 147 1.10 -7.17 -12.17
CA PHE A 147 1.04 -7.67 -10.80
C PHE A 147 1.88 -6.78 -9.89
N VAL A 148 1.36 -6.46 -8.71
CA VAL A 148 2.07 -5.80 -7.62
C VAL A 148 2.06 -6.76 -6.43
N LEU A 149 3.20 -7.37 -6.17
CA LEU A 149 3.39 -8.28 -5.05
C LEU A 149 3.95 -7.49 -3.88
N ILE A 150 3.32 -7.60 -2.72
CA ILE A 150 3.81 -6.99 -1.48
C ILE A 150 4.17 -8.10 -0.51
N CYS A 151 5.35 -8.03 0.09
CA CYS A 151 5.77 -8.98 1.12
C CYS A 151 6.68 -8.32 2.17
N ASN A 152 6.88 -8.97 3.31
CA ASN A 152 7.90 -8.54 4.26
C ASN A 152 9.26 -9.16 3.92
N TYR A 153 9.27 -10.42 3.50
CA TYR A 153 10.49 -11.17 3.19
C TYR A 153 10.54 -11.60 1.72
N VAL A 154 11.43 -10.97 0.94
CA VAL A 154 11.65 -11.34 -0.47
C VAL A 154 12.12 -12.79 -0.64
N SER A 155 12.83 -13.34 0.35
CA SER A 155 13.30 -14.74 0.35
C SER A 155 12.19 -15.79 0.39
N ARG A 156 10.96 -15.38 0.73
CA ARG A 156 9.76 -16.26 0.71
C ARG A 156 9.08 -16.30 -0.66
N ILE A 157 9.52 -15.45 -1.59
CA ILE A 157 9.03 -15.42 -2.97
C ILE A 157 9.94 -16.27 -3.84
N ILE A 158 9.36 -17.15 -4.66
CA ILE A 158 10.13 -18.00 -5.58
C ILE A 158 10.85 -17.15 -6.63
N GLU A 159 12.09 -17.51 -6.96
CA GLU A 159 12.90 -16.77 -7.94
C GLU A 159 12.23 -16.61 -9.32
N PRO A 160 11.46 -17.59 -9.85
CA PRO A 160 10.72 -17.38 -11.10
C PRO A 160 9.75 -16.20 -11.08
N ILE A 161 9.15 -15.86 -9.93
CA ILE A 161 8.32 -14.65 -9.80
C ILE A 161 9.22 -13.43 -9.60
N ALA A 162 10.16 -13.50 -8.65
CA ALA A 162 10.98 -12.36 -8.27
C ALA A 162 11.80 -11.80 -9.45
N SER A 163 12.35 -12.66 -10.31
CA SER A 163 13.10 -12.30 -11.51
C SER A 163 12.27 -11.55 -12.58
N ARG A 164 10.93 -11.67 -12.55
CA ARG A 164 10.02 -11.01 -13.50
C ARG A 164 9.49 -9.68 -12.99
N CYS A 165 9.85 -9.29 -11.76
CA CYS A 165 9.36 -8.09 -11.11
C CYS A 165 10.49 -7.07 -10.93
N ALA A 166 10.18 -5.79 -11.13
CA ALA A 166 11.00 -4.71 -10.63
C ALA A 166 10.90 -4.69 -9.10
N LYS A 167 12.05 -4.83 -8.43
CA LYS A 167 12.14 -5.01 -6.98
C LYS A 167 12.34 -3.65 -6.30
N PHE A 168 11.44 -3.28 -5.39
CA PHE A 168 11.52 -2.05 -4.62
C PHE A 168 11.64 -2.38 -3.13
N ARG A 169 12.76 -1.99 -2.55
CA ARG A 169 13.04 -2.17 -1.12
C ARG A 169 12.54 -0.96 -0.34
N PHE A 170 11.56 -1.19 0.52
CA PHE A 170 11.08 -0.22 1.48
C PHE A 170 11.94 -0.33 2.75
N LYS A 171 12.60 0.77 3.11
CA LYS A 171 13.40 0.85 4.33
C LYS A 171 12.52 1.28 5.52
N PRO A 172 12.88 0.92 6.77
CA PRO A 172 12.32 1.57 7.95
C PRO A 172 12.32 3.08 7.79
N LEU A 173 11.28 3.74 8.29
CA LEU A 173 11.18 5.19 8.22
C LEU A 173 12.13 5.83 9.24
N GLY A 174 12.75 6.95 8.85
CA GLY A 174 13.55 7.76 9.75
C GLY A 174 12.67 8.47 10.78
N GLU A 175 13.27 8.89 11.89
CA GLU A 175 12.58 9.61 12.95
C GLU A 175 11.96 10.92 12.47
N GLU A 176 12.64 11.63 11.56
CA GLU A 176 12.14 12.84 10.89
C GLU A 176 10.83 12.55 10.14
N SER A 177 10.81 11.48 9.34
CA SER A 177 9.64 11.06 8.57
C SER A 177 8.43 10.74 9.44
N ILE A 178 8.68 10.13 10.60
CA ILE A 178 7.65 9.83 11.58
C ILE A 178 7.15 11.11 12.22
N SER A 179 8.08 11.97 12.66
CA SER A 179 7.78 13.22 13.33
C SER A 179 6.94 14.15 12.45
N ASP A 180 7.29 14.32 11.18
CA ASP A 180 6.54 15.14 10.22
C ASP A 180 5.10 14.63 10.06
N ARG A 181 4.95 13.32 9.91
CA ARG A 181 3.64 12.71 9.67
C ARG A 181 2.77 12.80 10.91
N ILE A 182 3.32 12.51 12.09
CA ILE A 182 2.62 12.58 13.37
C ILE A 182 2.23 14.03 13.66
N THR A 183 3.12 15.00 13.43
CA THR A 183 2.83 16.43 13.60
C THR A 183 1.66 16.87 12.72
N SER A 184 1.63 16.45 11.44
CA SER A 184 0.50 16.73 10.54
C SER A 184 -0.83 16.14 11.05
N ILE A 185 -0.79 14.96 11.66
CA ILE A 185 -1.99 14.32 12.25
C ILE A 185 -2.43 15.07 13.51
N CYS A 186 -1.50 15.40 14.40
CA CYS A 186 -1.77 16.16 15.62
C CYS A 186 -2.43 17.51 15.30
N GLN A 187 -1.93 18.24 14.30
CA GLN A 187 -2.53 19.50 13.84
C GLN A 187 -3.97 19.31 13.35
N LYS A 188 -4.27 18.22 12.64
CA LYS A 188 -5.62 17.93 12.10
C LYS A 188 -6.60 17.47 13.16
N GLU A 189 -6.12 16.81 14.21
CA GLU A 189 -6.95 16.29 15.31
C GLU A 189 -6.97 17.24 16.52
N GLY A 190 -6.24 18.36 16.48
CA GLY A 190 -6.16 19.32 17.59
C GLY A 190 -5.43 18.77 18.82
N VAL A 191 -4.49 17.84 18.63
CA VAL A 191 -3.72 17.20 19.70
C VAL A 191 -2.45 18.00 19.96
N VAL A 192 -2.23 18.38 21.22
CA VAL A 192 -0.98 18.99 21.69
C VAL A 192 -0.10 17.87 22.24
N MET A 193 1.11 17.76 21.71
CA MET A 193 2.16 16.86 22.18
C MET A 193 3.04 17.60 23.17
N GLU A 194 3.31 17.00 24.33
CA GLU A 194 4.28 17.51 25.30
C GLU A 194 5.72 17.27 24.85
N GLU A 195 6.66 17.96 25.50
CA GLU A 195 8.09 17.82 25.27
C GLU A 195 8.53 16.36 25.52
N GLY A 196 9.34 15.80 24.62
CA GLY A 196 9.79 14.40 24.70
C GLY A 196 8.76 13.34 24.24
N ALA A 197 7.48 13.66 24.11
CA ALA A 197 6.46 12.69 23.68
C ALA A 197 6.69 12.20 22.24
N MET A 198 7.18 13.07 21.35
CA MET A 198 7.53 12.69 19.97
C MET A 198 8.72 11.73 19.92
N GLU A 199 9.75 11.98 20.73
CA GLU A 199 10.96 11.15 20.82
C GLU A 199 10.63 9.77 21.39
N ALA A 200 9.84 9.75 22.48
CA ALA A 200 9.35 8.51 23.07
C ALA A 200 8.53 7.68 22.05
N LEU A 201 7.65 8.34 21.27
CA LEU A 201 6.88 7.69 20.22
C LEU A 201 7.77 7.13 19.10
N GLY A 202 8.75 7.91 18.63
CA GLY A 202 9.70 7.50 17.61
C GLY A 202 10.49 6.26 18.02
N SER A 203 11.06 6.28 19.22
CA SER A 203 11.82 5.18 19.81
C SER A 203 10.97 3.92 19.99
N ALA A 204 9.72 4.07 20.48
CA ALA A 204 8.81 2.94 20.68
C ALA A 204 8.36 2.26 19.38
N CYS A 205 8.35 2.99 18.26
CA CYS A 205 7.81 2.49 16.99
C CYS A 205 8.87 1.88 16.06
N GLY A 206 10.14 2.24 16.22
CA GLY A 206 11.26 1.62 15.50
C GLY A 206 11.12 1.66 13.97
N GLY A 207 10.64 2.77 13.41
CA GLY A 207 10.47 2.94 11.96
C GLY A 207 9.13 2.50 11.38
N ASP A 208 8.17 2.06 12.21
CA ASP A 208 6.83 1.62 11.79
C ASP A 208 5.78 2.75 11.95
N MET A 209 5.34 3.31 10.81
CA MET A 209 4.33 4.39 10.78
C MET A 209 2.98 3.96 11.36
N ARG A 210 2.57 2.72 11.10
CA ARG A 210 1.28 2.20 11.52
C ARG A 210 1.24 2.10 13.04
N LYS A 211 2.32 1.61 13.66
CA LYS A 211 2.47 1.62 15.12
C LYS A 211 2.42 3.04 15.68
N ALA A 212 3.17 3.98 15.10
CA ALA A 212 3.21 5.36 15.57
C ALA A 212 1.81 6.01 15.60
N ILE A 213 1.05 5.88 14.50
CA ILE A 213 -0.31 6.41 14.42
C ILE A 213 -1.25 5.68 15.39
N SER A 214 -1.08 4.37 15.56
CA SER A 214 -1.94 3.57 16.45
C SER A 214 -1.70 3.88 17.92
N HIS A 215 -0.45 4.07 18.32
CA HIS A 215 -0.06 4.49 19.67
C HIS A 215 -0.58 5.90 19.95
N LEU A 216 -0.39 6.84 19.03
CA LEU A 216 -0.92 8.20 19.16
C LEU A 216 -2.45 8.18 19.33
N GLN A 217 -3.17 7.47 18.46
CA GLN A 217 -4.64 7.39 18.55
C GLN A 217 -5.08 6.77 19.88
N SER A 218 -4.38 5.73 20.36
CA SER A 218 -4.69 5.07 21.62
C SER A 218 -4.44 5.97 22.81
N ALA A 219 -3.33 6.72 22.82
CA ALA A 219 -3.01 7.67 23.87
C ALA A 219 -4.08 8.78 23.96
N VAL A 220 -4.50 9.33 22.81
CA VAL A 220 -5.54 10.38 22.76
C VAL A 220 -6.89 9.86 23.27
N ARG A 221 -7.23 8.60 22.98
CA ARG A 221 -8.44 7.96 23.49
C ARG A 221 -8.40 7.71 25.00
N LEU A 222 -7.23 7.44 25.55
CA LEU A 222 -7.05 7.14 26.98
C LEU A 222 -7.00 8.40 27.84
N PHE A 223 -6.26 9.42 27.42
CA PHE A 223 -5.96 10.61 28.23
C PHE A 223 -6.72 11.87 27.79
N GLY A 224 -7.38 11.84 26.62
CA GLY A 224 -8.00 13.02 26.02
C GLY A 224 -6.98 13.90 25.29
N ALA A 225 -7.43 15.08 24.84
CA ALA A 225 -6.55 16.15 24.37
C ALA A 225 -6.55 17.24 25.45
N PRO A 226 -5.39 17.65 26.02
CA PRO A 226 -4.01 17.36 25.63
C PRO A 226 -3.48 16.00 26.14
N LEU A 227 -2.47 15.46 25.45
CA LEU A 227 -1.72 14.28 25.91
C LEU A 227 -0.79 14.71 27.04
N LEU A 228 -1.32 14.70 28.27
CA LEU A 228 -0.55 14.87 29.51
C LEU A 228 0.11 13.54 29.85
N CYS A 229 1.44 13.48 29.85
CA CYS A 229 2.21 12.35 30.39
C CYS A 229 3.00 12.78 31.62
#